data_AF-A0A0N1MIJ9-F1
#
_entry.id   AF-A0A0N1MIJ9-F1
#
_cell.length_a   1.000
_cell.length_b   1.000
_cell.length_c   1.000
_cell.angle_alpha   90.00
_cell.angle_beta   90.00
_cell.angle_gamma   90.00
#
_symmetry.space_group_name_H-M   'P 1'
#
loop_
_entity.id
_entity.type
_entity.pdbx_description
1 polymer ?
#
loop_
_entity_poly.entity_id
_entity_poly.type
_entity_poly.pdbx_seq_one_letter_code
_entity_poly.pdbx_strand_id
1 'polypeptide(L)'
;MKKQLLFLSLILFSFTFGQITKNVFFVGNSYTYTNNLPELIKMIAASTGDTFNHQSYTPGGSTLKQHSTNPTVLSTIDQGNWDYVVLQEQSQIPSFPNTYIQSEMLPYAAQLATRVKNSNACGNPIFFMTWGYKNGDTGNCQGSSPNCTYQGMDDLIYSRYMAMAQANESLTSPVGKVWRTIIQQNPSMELYSSDGSHPSYLGSMAAAYTFYTILFKKDPTLASFNGTLTPAESQILKNTVKNIVFNQLDTWFIPANDVASRFSYQNNNTNSFQFTNQTQNATTFLWSFGDGNTSALEHPTHTYAAAGSYQVSLTTNACGLNSTKTKTINFNNLNTEENSVSPVKIYPNPTEDLITITTPKKMSILSFTDASGRFIDYHLETTSSGYTISLRHLTQGIYLLKYSIEQKEFTKKIIKK
;
A
#
# COMPACT_ATOMS: atom_id res chain seq x y z
N MET A 1 66.15 -34.50 -3.25
CA MET A 1 64.84 -33.93 -3.63
C MET A 1 63.87 -34.06 -2.46
N LYS A 2 63.69 -33.01 -1.65
CA LYS A 2 62.70 -32.98 -0.56
C LYS A 2 61.35 -32.55 -1.17
N LYS A 3 60.37 -33.45 -1.20
CA LYS A 3 58.98 -33.13 -1.59
C LYS A 3 58.30 -32.48 -0.39
N GLN A 4 58.03 -31.18 -0.46
CA GLN A 4 57.13 -30.50 0.47
C GLN A 4 55.69 -30.83 0.06
N LEU A 5 54.96 -31.53 0.93
CA LEU A 5 53.50 -31.65 0.81
C LEU A 5 52.89 -30.34 1.31
N LEU A 6 52.28 -29.56 0.41
CA LEU A 6 51.35 -28.49 0.78
C LEU A 6 50.02 -29.13 1.21
N PHE A 7 49.68 -29.01 2.48
CA PHE A 7 48.32 -29.22 2.96
C PHE A 7 47.47 -28.00 2.62
N LEU A 8 46.58 -28.13 1.64
CA LEU A 8 45.56 -27.13 1.35
C LEU A 8 44.40 -27.33 2.34
N SER A 9 44.36 -26.53 3.40
CA SER A 9 43.23 -26.51 4.32
C SER A 9 42.02 -25.85 3.62
N LEU A 10 41.05 -26.66 3.21
CA LEU A 10 39.77 -26.18 2.70
C LEU A 10 38.97 -25.61 3.89
N ILE A 11 38.99 -24.29 4.07
CA ILE A 11 38.10 -23.63 5.03
C ILE A 11 36.71 -23.61 4.40
N LEU A 12 35.88 -24.60 4.76
CA LEU A 12 34.45 -24.58 4.50
C LEU A 12 33.83 -23.48 5.36
N PHE A 13 33.56 -22.31 4.77
CA PHE A 13 32.65 -21.34 5.35
C PHE A 13 31.23 -21.92 5.25
N SER A 14 30.79 -22.63 6.28
CA SER A 14 29.37 -22.88 6.50
C SER A 14 28.73 -21.54 6.85
N PHE A 15 28.12 -20.88 5.86
CA PHE A 15 27.17 -19.81 6.15
C PHE A 15 25.96 -20.45 6.85
N THR A 16 26.00 -20.48 8.18
CA THR A 16 24.80 -20.72 8.98
C THR A 16 23.93 -19.49 8.81
N PHE A 17 23.06 -19.48 7.81
CA PHE A 17 21.94 -18.54 7.81
C PHE A 17 21.19 -18.79 9.10
N GLY A 18 21.13 -17.77 9.98
CA GLY A 18 20.41 -17.88 11.23
C GLY A 18 18.99 -18.36 10.95
N GLN A 19 18.59 -19.44 11.61
CA GLN A 19 17.23 -19.96 11.54
C GLN A 19 16.27 -18.87 12.01
N ILE A 20 15.36 -18.44 11.15
CA ILE A 20 14.31 -17.48 11.49
C ILE A 20 13.05 -18.26 11.80
N THR A 21 12.38 -17.92 12.90
CA THR A 21 11.03 -18.41 13.20
C THR A 21 10.02 -17.30 12.95
N LYS A 22 8.92 -17.61 12.26
CA LYS A 22 7.78 -16.71 12.05
C LYS A 22 6.47 -17.35 12.47
N ASN A 23 5.66 -16.62 13.23
CA ASN A 23 4.30 -16.97 13.59
C ASN A 23 3.33 -16.11 12.78
N VAL A 24 2.49 -16.74 11.95
CA VAL A 24 1.58 -16.04 11.03
C VAL A 24 0.15 -16.53 11.15
N PHE A 25 -0.79 -15.60 11.32
CA PHE A 25 -2.21 -15.90 11.28
C PHE A 25 -2.82 -15.48 9.95
N PHE A 26 -3.44 -16.42 9.23
CA PHE A 26 -4.13 -16.12 7.98
C PHE A 26 -5.64 -15.94 8.21
N VAL A 27 -6.12 -14.74 7.91
CA VAL A 27 -7.54 -14.39 7.89
C VAL A 27 -7.95 -14.20 6.43
N GLY A 28 -8.77 -15.09 5.90
CA GLY A 28 -9.08 -15.06 4.48
C GLY A 28 -10.19 -15.99 4.06
N ASN A 29 -10.04 -16.62 2.90
CA ASN A 29 -11.06 -17.50 2.34
C ASN A 29 -10.43 -18.59 1.44
N SER A 30 -11.15 -19.01 0.41
CA SER A 30 -10.72 -20.07 -0.51
C SER A 30 -9.40 -19.81 -1.21
N TYR A 31 -9.03 -18.56 -1.45
CA TYR A 31 -7.73 -18.25 -2.05
C TYR A 31 -6.56 -18.60 -1.14
N THR A 32 -6.79 -18.63 0.18
CA THR A 32 -5.80 -19.06 1.17
C THR A 32 -5.84 -20.57 1.40
N TYR A 33 -7.01 -21.21 1.57
CA TYR A 33 -7.02 -22.65 1.87
C TYR A 33 -6.82 -23.54 0.65
N THR A 34 -7.07 -23.06 -0.57
CA THR A 34 -6.89 -23.86 -1.80
C THR A 34 -5.42 -24.25 -1.94
N ASN A 35 -5.17 -25.54 -2.17
CA ASN A 35 -3.85 -26.17 -2.16
C ASN A 35 -3.05 -25.98 -0.85
N ASN A 36 -3.72 -25.56 0.24
CA ASN A 36 -3.14 -25.29 1.54
C ASN A 36 -1.91 -24.35 1.47
N LEU A 37 -2.13 -23.13 0.99
CA LEU A 37 -1.08 -22.11 0.83
C LEU A 37 -0.18 -21.95 2.09
N PRO A 38 -0.70 -21.88 3.33
CA PRO A 38 0.14 -21.80 4.52
C PRO A 38 1.11 -22.98 4.68
N GLU A 39 0.68 -24.21 4.36
CA GLU A 39 1.56 -25.38 4.41
C GLU A 39 2.60 -25.35 3.29
N LEU A 40 2.27 -24.85 2.09
CA LEU A 40 3.27 -24.66 1.03
C LEU A 40 4.36 -23.67 1.46
N ILE A 41 3.99 -22.57 2.13
CA ILE A 41 4.94 -21.60 2.68
C ILE A 41 5.82 -22.28 3.74
N LYS A 42 5.23 -23.11 4.61
CA LYS A 42 5.96 -23.88 5.62
C LYS A 42 7.02 -24.79 5.02
N MET A 43 6.66 -25.51 3.96
CA MET A 43 7.58 -26.42 3.27
C MET A 43 8.73 -25.67 2.58
N ILE A 44 8.45 -24.48 2.00
CA ILE A 44 9.48 -23.61 1.43
C ILE A 44 10.43 -23.12 2.54
N ALA A 45 9.90 -22.60 3.65
CA ALA A 45 10.70 -22.12 4.79
C ALA A 45 11.56 -23.23 5.40
N ALA A 46 11.01 -24.42 5.60
CA ALA A 46 11.77 -25.57 6.09
C ALA A 46 12.94 -25.94 5.16
N SER A 47 12.77 -25.76 3.84
CA SER A 47 13.81 -26.04 2.84
C SER A 47 15.00 -25.09 2.88
N THR A 48 14.88 -23.96 3.60
CA THR A 48 15.94 -22.97 3.85
C THR A 48 16.40 -22.95 5.31
N GLY A 49 15.95 -23.92 6.12
CA GLY A 49 16.27 -24.02 7.54
C GLY A 49 15.45 -23.08 8.44
N ASP A 50 14.41 -22.44 7.92
CA ASP A 50 13.53 -21.57 8.67
C ASP A 50 12.34 -22.34 9.29
N THR A 51 11.71 -21.73 10.28
CA THR A 51 10.52 -22.28 10.95
C THR A 51 9.33 -21.37 10.71
N PHE A 52 8.24 -21.95 10.23
CA PHE A 52 7.01 -21.25 9.94
C PHE A 52 5.85 -21.88 10.70
N ASN A 53 5.40 -21.18 11.72
CA ASN A 53 4.22 -21.54 12.49
C ASN A 53 3.04 -20.75 11.93
N HIS A 54 1.92 -21.43 11.73
CA HIS A 54 0.74 -20.74 11.23
C HIS A 54 -0.56 -21.26 11.85
N GLN A 55 -1.54 -20.36 11.87
CA GLN A 55 -2.95 -20.68 12.07
C GLN A 55 -3.75 -20.02 10.94
N SER A 56 -4.94 -20.53 10.66
CA SER A 56 -5.80 -19.98 9.62
C SER A 56 -7.26 -19.96 10.06
N TYR A 57 -7.98 -18.90 9.68
CA TYR A 57 -9.43 -18.82 9.67
C TYR A 57 -9.89 -18.37 8.29
N THR A 58 -10.28 -19.33 7.46
CA THR A 58 -10.48 -19.12 6.02
C THR A 58 -11.80 -19.67 5.47
N PRO A 59 -12.97 -19.33 6.03
CA PRO A 59 -14.26 -19.70 5.43
C PRO A 59 -14.37 -19.21 3.97
N GLY A 60 -14.94 -20.04 3.10
CA GLY A 60 -15.09 -19.75 1.67
C GLY A 60 -15.92 -18.50 1.42
N GLY A 61 -15.49 -17.66 0.48
CA GLY A 61 -16.20 -16.42 0.10
C GLY A 61 -16.19 -15.30 1.14
N SER A 62 -15.53 -15.48 2.29
CA SER A 62 -15.59 -14.48 3.36
C SER A 62 -14.89 -13.17 3.04
N THR A 63 -15.45 -12.10 3.59
CA THR A 63 -15.02 -10.70 3.40
C THR A 63 -14.29 -10.16 4.63
N LEU A 64 -13.54 -9.06 4.49
CA LEU A 64 -12.94 -8.38 5.65
C LEU A 64 -14.02 -7.91 6.65
N LYS A 65 -15.19 -7.48 6.16
CA LYS A 65 -16.35 -7.14 6.98
C LYS A 65 -16.76 -8.29 7.90
N GLN A 66 -16.94 -9.48 7.35
CA GLN A 66 -17.30 -10.66 8.15
C GLN A 66 -16.21 -11.00 9.17
N HIS A 67 -14.93 -10.97 8.76
CA HIS A 67 -13.81 -11.25 9.66
C HIS A 67 -13.68 -10.25 10.81
N SER A 68 -13.94 -8.96 10.54
CA SER A 68 -13.83 -7.87 11.52
C SER A 68 -14.82 -7.98 12.70
N THR A 69 -15.84 -8.82 12.57
CA THR A 69 -16.85 -9.06 13.61
C THR A 69 -16.83 -10.51 14.12
N ASN A 70 -15.95 -11.36 13.57
CA ASN A 70 -15.92 -12.77 13.90
C ASN A 70 -15.14 -13.01 15.21
N PRO A 71 -15.76 -13.58 16.27
CA PRO A 71 -15.12 -13.72 17.57
C PRO A 71 -13.86 -14.61 17.56
N THR A 72 -13.80 -15.63 16.70
CA THR A 72 -12.62 -16.50 16.55
C THR A 72 -11.45 -15.73 15.96
N VAL A 73 -11.69 -14.95 14.90
CA VAL A 73 -10.64 -14.10 14.29
C VAL A 73 -10.12 -13.08 15.30
N LEU A 74 -11.04 -12.37 15.95
CA LEU A 74 -10.71 -11.30 16.88
C LEU A 74 -9.93 -11.81 18.10
N SER A 75 -10.39 -12.89 18.73
CA SER A 75 -9.69 -13.51 19.87
C SER A 75 -8.35 -14.13 19.49
N THR A 76 -8.19 -14.63 18.26
CA THR A 76 -6.91 -15.16 17.78
C THR A 76 -5.89 -14.04 17.56
N ILE A 77 -6.30 -12.91 16.96
CA ILE A 77 -5.43 -11.73 16.81
C ILE A 77 -4.97 -11.24 18.20
N ASP A 78 -5.89 -11.17 19.16
CA ASP A 78 -5.63 -10.65 20.51
C ASP A 78 -4.69 -11.53 21.35
N GLN A 79 -4.33 -12.73 20.89
CA GLN A 79 -3.28 -13.53 21.53
C GLN A 79 -1.92 -12.80 21.50
N GLY A 80 -1.73 -11.86 20.56
CA GLY A 80 -0.60 -10.92 20.56
C GLY A 80 0.77 -11.54 20.27
N ASN A 81 0.83 -12.79 19.81
CA ASN A 81 2.06 -13.53 19.53
C ASN A 81 2.38 -13.67 18.03
N TRP A 82 1.61 -12.98 17.18
CA TRP A 82 1.77 -13.03 15.72
C TRP A 82 2.80 -12.01 15.23
N ASP A 83 3.82 -12.47 14.51
CA ASP A 83 4.72 -11.58 13.75
C ASP A 83 3.95 -10.91 12.61
N TYR A 84 3.06 -11.67 11.98
CA TYR A 84 2.20 -11.18 10.91
C TYR A 84 0.78 -11.72 11.02
N VAL A 85 -0.18 -10.86 10.66
CA VAL A 85 -1.55 -11.28 10.40
C VAL A 85 -1.89 -10.94 8.95
N VAL A 86 -2.11 -11.96 8.15
CA VAL A 86 -2.48 -11.83 6.73
C VAL A 86 -3.97 -11.59 6.63
N LEU A 87 -4.36 -10.47 6.03
CA LEU A 87 -5.73 -10.02 5.84
C LEU A 87 -6.07 -10.09 4.35
N GLN A 88 -7.00 -10.97 4.01
CA GLN A 88 -7.45 -11.17 2.63
C GLN A 88 -8.92 -10.75 2.50
N GLU A 89 -9.20 -9.90 1.50
CA GLU A 89 -10.58 -9.59 1.10
C GLU A 89 -11.14 -10.70 0.18
N GLN A 90 -12.47 -10.68 -0.01
CA GLN A 90 -13.13 -11.43 -1.06
C GLN A 90 -12.57 -11.01 -2.43
N SER A 91 -12.41 -11.97 -3.34
CA SER A 91 -11.59 -11.85 -4.56
C SER A 91 -12.08 -10.83 -5.59
N GLN A 92 -13.34 -10.42 -5.55
CA GLN A 92 -13.97 -9.49 -6.51
C GLN A 92 -14.16 -8.10 -5.94
N ILE A 93 -14.43 -7.97 -4.63
CA ILE A 93 -14.76 -6.71 -3.97
C ILE A 93 -13.74 -5.59 -4.28
N PRO A 94 -12.41 -5.82 -4.27
CA PRO A 94 -11.46 -4.76 -4.63
C PRO A 94 -11.63 -4.22 -6.06
N SER A 95 -12.29 -4.96 -6.96
CA SER A 95 -12.62 -4.52 -8.32
C SER A 95 -13.96 -3.79 -8.45
N PHE A 96 -14.75 -3.69 -7.37
CA PHE A 96 -16.06 -3.05 -7.39
C PHE A 96 -15.97 -1.50 -7.38
N PRO A 97 -17.08 -0.79 -7.66
CA PRO A 97 -17.10 0.68 -7.65
C PRO A 97 -16.63 1.28 -6.32
N ASN A 98 -16.07 2.49 -6.40
CA ASN A 98 -15.57 3.24 -5.24
C ASN A 98 -16.56 3.33 -4.08
N THR A 99 -17.84 3.56 -4.38
CA THR A 99 -18.89 3.68 -3.37
C THR A 99 -19.05 2.41 -2.55
N TYR A 100 -18.99 1.24 -3.21
CA TYR A 100 -19.13 -0.05 -2.54
C TYR A 100 -17.92 -0.34 -1.63
N ILE A 101 -16.69 -0.17 -2.15
CA ILE A 101 -15.50 -0.46 -1.34
C ILE A 101 -15.34 0.50 -0.15
N GLN A 102 -15.82 1.74 -0.28
CA GLN A 102 -15.80 2.71 0.82
C GLN A 102 -16.70 2.29 1.99
N SER A 103 -17.82 1.61 1.73
CA SER A 103 -18.72 1.14 2.79
C SER A 103 -18.47 -0.30 3.23
N GLU A 104 -18.04 -1.18 2.33
CA GLU A 104 -18.02 -2.63 2.55
C GLU A 104 -16.63 -3.24 2.74
N MET A 105 -15.54 -2.52 2.43
CA MET A 105 -14.16 -3.03 2.49
C MET A 105 -13.25 -2.17 3.38
N LEU A 106 -13.07 -0.89 3.03
CA LEU A 106 -12.03 -0.04 3.63
C LEU A 106 -12.16 0.16 5.15
N PRO A 107 -13.37 0.35 5.73
CA PRO A 107 -13.51 0.50 7.18
C PRO A 107 -13.07 -0.75 7.95
N TYR A 108 -13.40 -1.93 7.43
CA TYR A 108 -13.12 -3.20 8.08
C TYR A 108 -11.66 -3.63 7.92
N ALA A 109 -11.05 -3.27 6.78
CA ALA A 109 -9.60 -3.35 6.62
C ALA A 109 -8.86 -2.54 7.68
N ALA A 110 -9.30 -1.29 7.92
CA ALA A 110 -8.71 -0.43 8.93
C ALA A 110 -8.93 -0.94 10.35
N GLN A 111 -10.12 -1.45 10.65
CA GLN A 111 -10.45 -2.06 11.94
C GLN A 111 -9.53 -3.25 12.24
N LEU A 112 -9.40 -4.20 11.31
CA LEU A 112 -8.56 -5.39 11.48
C LEU A 112 -7.08 -5.01 11.58
N ALA A 113 -6.58 -4.16 10.66
CA ALA A 113 -5.18 -3.73 10.69
C ALA A 113 -4.83 -2.98 11.98
N THR A 114 -5.72 -2.13 12.49
CA THR A 114 -5.55 -1.44 13.77
C THR A 114 -5.51 -2.43 14.93
N ARG A 115 -6.40 -3.42 14.94
CA ARG A 115 -6.42 -4.45 15.98
C ARG A 115 -5.11 -5.24 16.03
N VAL A 116 -4.60 -5.67 14.87
CA VAL A 116 -3.31 -6.38 14.78
C VAL A 116 -2.20 -5.57 15.45
N LYS A 117 -2.06 -4.30 15.06
CA LYS A 117 -1.03 -3.39 15.60
C LYS A 117 -1.18 -3.12 17.10
N ASN A 118 -2.41 -3.10 17.61
CA ASN A 118 -2.69 -2.92 19.03
C ASN A 118 -2.47 -4.19 19.85
N SER A 119 -2.69 -5.37 19.25
CA SER A 119 -2.50 -6.67 19.90
C SER A 119 -1.03 -7.06 20.07
N ASN A 120 -0.18 -6.68 19.11
CA ASN A 120 1.25 -6.91 19.16
C ASN A 120 1.99 -5.71 18.57
N ALA A 121 2.81 -5.06 19.40
CA ALA A 121 3.68 -3.94 19.03
C ALA A 121 4.56 -4.22 17.80
N CYS A 122 4.98 -5.46 17.65
CA CYS A 122 5.88 -5.93 16.62
C CYS A 122 5.17 -6.82 15.58
N GLY A 123 3.85 -6.93 15.70
CA GLY A 123 2.99 -7.62 14.75
C GLY A 123 2.61 -6.71 13.60
N ASN A 124 2.66 -7.24 12.38
CA ASN A 124 2.38 -6.47 11.16
C ASN A 124 1.18 -7.03 10.41
N PRO A 125 0.17 -6.20 10.10
CA PRO A 125 -0.85 -6.59 9.13
C PRO A 125 -0.24 -6.66 7.73
N ILE A 126 -0.50 -7.75 7.01
CA ILE A 126 -0.19 -7.92 5.59
C ILE A 126 -1.50 -7.99 4.83
N PHE A 127 -1.73 -7.08 3.90
CA PHE A 127 -2.84 -7.26 2.97
C PHE A 127 -2.43 -8.17 1.82
N PHE A 128 -3.19 -9.26 1.64
CA PHE A 128 -2.92 -10.25 0.59
C PHE A 128 -3.49 -9.76 -0.75
N MET A 129 -2.65 -9.10 -1.57
CA MET A 129 -3.04 -8.71 -2.93
C MET A 129 -3.30 -9.96 -3.77
N THR A 130 -4.58 -10.24 -4.00
CA THR A 130 -5.06 -11.31 -4.89
C THR A 130 -4.86 -10.91 -6.36
N TRP A 131 -5.42 -11.68 -7.28
CA TRP A 131 -5.28 -11.50 -8.73
C TRP A 131 -6.65 -11.31 -9.39
N GLY A 132 -6.66 -10.72 -10.60
CA GLY A 132 -7.86 -10.66 -11.44
C GLY A 132 -8.30 -12.04 -11.95
N TYR A 133 -9.59 -12.21 -12.24
CA TYR A 133 -10.11 -13.43 -12.83
C TYR A 133 -9.66 -13.57 -14.29
N LYS A 134 -9.46 -14.80 -14.75
CA LYS A 134 -8.93 -15.12 -16.09
C LYS A 134 -9.65 -14.38 -17.23
N ASN A 135 -10.96 -14.22 -17.10
CA ASN A 135 -11.82 -13.55 -18.08
C ASN A 135 -12.42 -12.23 -17.56
N GLY A 136 -11.91 -11.69 -16.46
CA GLY A 136 -12.57 -10.63 -15.70
C GLY A 136 -13.80 -11.12 -14.93
N ASP A 137 -14.44 -10.21 -14.20
CA ASP A 137 -15.65 -10.46 -13.41
C ASP A 137 -16.91 -10.33 -14.27
N THR A 138 -17.06 -11.23 -15.25
CA THR A 138 -18.15 -11.20 -16.23
C THR A 138 -19.54 -11.30 -15.60
N GLY A 139 -19.64 -11.80 -14.36
CA GLY A 139 -20.90 -11.92 -13.62
C GLY A 139 -21.34 -10.63 -12.91
N ASN A 140 -20.41 -9.74 -12.54
CA ASN A 140 -20.71 -8.53 -11.76
C ASN A 140 -20.28 -7.23 -12.46
N CYS A 141 -19.62 -7.31 -13.59
CA CYS A 141 -19.26 -6.12 -14.36
C CYS A 141 -20.48 -5.55 -15.11
N GLN A 142 -20.50 -4.23 -15.32
CA GLN A 142 -21.57 -3.56 -16.06
C GLN A 142 -21.03 -2.90 -17.33
N GLY A 143 -21.57 -3.29 -18.49
CA GLY A 143 -21.20 -2.71 -19.78
C GLY A 143 -19.70 -2.83 -20.08
N SER A 144 -19.02 -1.70 -20.20
CA SER A 144 -17.58 -1.61 -20.45
C SER A 144 -16.75 -1.31 -19.18
N SER A 145 -17.28 -1.65 -18.00
CA SER A 145 -16.56 -1.46 -16.73
C SER A 145 -15.20 -2.14 -16.74
N PRO A 146 -14.13 -1.56 -16.15
CA PRO A 146 -12.78 -2.13 -16.22
C PRO A 146 -12.71 -3.59 -15.72
N ASN A 147 -13.49 -3.92 -14.68
CA ASN A 147 -13.54 -5.26 -14.11
C ASN A 147 -14.13 -6.33 -15.07
N CYS A 148 -14.72 -5.96 -16.22
CA CYS A 148 -15.13 -6.93 -17.24
C CYS A 148 -13.96 -7.65 -17.92
N THR A 149 -12.72 -7.17 -17.74
CA THR A 149 -11.52 -7.78 -18.34
C THR A 149 -10.55 -8.20 -17.25
N TYR A 150 -9.69 -9.18 -17.53
CA TYR A 150 -8.61 -9.54 -16.63
C TYR A 150 -7.76 -8.31 -16.27
N GLN A 151 -7.32 -7.53 -17.28
CA GLN A 151 -6.44 -6.38 -17.09
C GLN A 151 -7.08 -5.33 -16.19
N GLY A 152 -8.31 -4.92 -16.47
CA GLY A 152 -8.96 -3.88 -15.68
C GLY A 152 -9.37 -4.34 -14.28
N MET A 153 -9.74 -5.62 -14.10
CA MET A 153 -9.97 -6.19 -12.78
C MET A 153 -8.67 -6.23 -11.96
N ASP A 154 -7.57 -6.68 -12.56
CA ASP A 154 -6.25 -6.77 -11.93
C ASP A 154 -5.69 -5.38 -11.57
N ASP A 155 -5.82 -4.39 -12.45
CA ASP A 155 -5.43 -2.99 -12.19
C ASP A 155 -6.21 -2.41 -10.99
N LEU A 156 -7.51 -2.68 -10.90
CA LEU A 156 -8.33 -2.25 -9.77
C LEU A 156 -7.87 -2.94 -8.49
N ILE A 157 -7.73 -4.27 -8.48
CA ILE A 157 -7.26 -5.04 -7.32
C ILE A 157 -5.91 -4.51 -6.83
N TYR A 158 -4.94 -4.35 -7.74
CA TYR A 158 -3.63 -3.80 -7.43
C TYR A 158 -3.75 -2.43 -6.73
N SER A 159 -4.46 -1.49 -7.34
CA SER A 159 -4.58 -0.13 -6.81
C SER A 159 -5.26 -0.10 -5.44
N ARG A 160 -6.27 -0.95 -5.20
CA ARG A 160 -6.99 -1.01 -3.92
C ARG A 160 -6.15 -1.57 -2.80
N TYR A 161 -5.43 -2.67 -3.06
CA TYR A 161 -4.56 -3.26 -2.05
C TYR A 161 -3.42 -2.32 -1.68
N MET A 162 -2.81 -1.63 -2.66
CA MET A 162 -1.76 -0.65 -2.38
C MET A 162 -2.28 0.55 -1.58
N ALA A 163 -3.43 1.12 -1.96
CA ALA A 163 -4.05 2.22 -1.23
C ALA A 163 -4.46 1.80 0.20
N MET A 164 -5.02 0.60 0.34
CA MET A 164 -5.43 0.04 1.63
C MET A 164 -4.24 -0.20 2.55
N ALA A 165 -3.13 -0.74 2.04
CA ALA A 165 -1.90 -0.93 2.81
C ALA A 165 -1.29 0.41 3.25
N GLN A 166 -1.18 1.36 2.33
CA GLN A 166 -0.65 2.69 2.61
C GLN A 166 -1.49 3.42 3.68
N ALA A 167 -2.82 3.43 3.54
CA ALA A 167 -3.72 4.10 4.47
C ALA A 167 -3.66 3.53 5.90
N ASN A 168 -3.24 2.27 6.03
CA ASN A 168 -3.19 1.56 7.31
C ASN A 168 -1.77 1.38 7.86
N GLU A 169 -0.74 1.90 7.19
CA GLU A 169 0.67 1.64 7.51
C GLU A 169 0.94 0.13 7.68
N SER A 170 0.45 -0.62 6.69
CA SER A 170 0.50 -2.08 6.61
C SER A 170 1.38 -2.53 5.44
N LEU A 171 1.72 -3.81 5.45
CA LEU A 171 2.49 -4.47 4.38
C LEU A 171 1.54 -4.94 3.26
N THR A 172 2.08 -5.16 2.06
CA THR A 172 1.36 -5.79 0.96
C THR A 172 2.06 -7.07 0.51
N SER A 173 1.31 -8.18 0.38
CA SER A 173 1.80 -9.37 -0.34
C SER A 173 1.48 -9.21 -1.83
N PRO A 174 2.45 -9.07 -2.75
CA PRO A 174 2.20 -8.69 -4.14
C PRO A 174 1.91 -9.89 -5.07
N VAL A 175 1.15 -10.88 -4.60
CA VAL A 175 0.87 -12.10 -5.37
C VAL A 175 0.20 -11.76 -6.70
N GLY A 176 -0.79 -10.86 -6.72
CA GLY A 176 -1.42 -10.38 -7.96
C GLY A 176 -0.43 -9.83 -8.99
N LYS A 177 0.58 -9.07 -8.53
CA LYS A 177 1.62 -8.54 -9.42
C LYS A 177 2.47 -9.67 -10.01
N VAL A 178 2.91 -10.61 -9.18
CA VAL A 178 3.68 -11.79 -9.62
C VAL A 178 2.87 -12.62 -10.61
N TRP A 179 1.60 -12.86 -10.31
CA TRP A 179 0.64 -13.59 -11.12
C TRP A 179 0.51 -13.00 -12.53
N ARG A 180 0.28 -11.69 -12.62
CA ARG A 180 0.22 -10.98 -13.90
C ARG A 180 1.51 -11.08 -14.69
N THR A 181 2.65 -10.93 -14.04
CA THR A 181 3.96 -11.04 -14.71
C THR A 181 4.15 -12.44 -15.30
N ILE A 182 3.75 -13.50 -14.60
CA ILE A 182 3.82 -14.87 -15.13
C ILE A 182 2.91 -15.05 -16.33
N ILE A 183 1.65 -14.62 -16.27
CA ILE A 183 0.71 -14.73 -17.42
C ILE A 183 1.25 -14.00 -18.64
N GLN A 184 1.83 -12.81 -18.46
CA GLN A 184 2.34 -12.00 -19.56
C GLN A 184 3.62 -12.57 -20.19
N GLN A 185 4.51 -13.13 -19.38
CA GLN A 185 5.82 -13.61 -19.84
C GLN A 185 5.84 -15.10 -20.20
N ASN A 186 4.95 -15.89 -19.60
CA ASN A 186 4.89 -17.33 -19.72
C ASN A 186 3.41 -17.78 -19.84
N PRO A 187 2.69 -17.39 -20.91
CA PRO A 187 1.25 -17.62 -21.04
C PRO A 187 0.84 -19.10 -21.08
N SER A 188 1.79 -20.03 -21.29
CA SER A 188 1.55 -21.47 -21.21
C SER A 188 1.47 -22.01 -19.78
N MET A 189 1.93 -21.26 -18.78
CA MET A 189 1.84 -21.64 -17.36
C MET A 189 0.43 -21.33 -16.85
N GLU A 190 -0.41 -22.36 -16.74
CA GLU A 190 -1.78 -22.23 -16.26
C GLU A 190 -1.82 -22.00 -14.75
N LEU A 191 -2.01 -20.73 -14.35
CA LEU A 191 -2.12 -20.35 -12.94
C LEU A 191 -3.51 -20.62 -12.35
N TYR A 192 -4.55 -20.74 -13.19
CA TYR A 192 -5.93 -20.90 -12.71
C TYR A 192 -6.36 -22.36 -12.69
N SER A 193 -7.26 -22.67 -11.77
CA SER A 193 -8.09 -23.86 -11.87
C SER A 193 -9.10 -23.72 -13.01
N SER A 194 -9.91 -24.76 -13.25
CA SER A 194 -10.90 -24.77 -14.33
C SER A 194 -11.96 -23.66 -14.23
N ASP A 195 -12.17 -23.07 -13.05
CA ASP A 195 -13.12 -21.99 -12.86
C ASP A 195 -12.61 -20.60 -13.26
N GLY A 196 -11.33 -20.47 -13.63
CA GLY A 196 -10.74 -19.19 -14.02
C GLY A 196 -10.59 -18.17 -12.88
N SER A 197 -10.73 -18.61 -11.62
CA SER A 197 -10.64 -17.77 -10.42
C SER A 197 -9.68 -18.37 -9.38
N HIS A 198 -9.98 -19.58 -8.89
CA HIS A 198 -9.14 -20.25 -7.89
C HIS A 198 -7.79 -20.64 -8.49
N PRO A 199 -6.74 -20.75 -7.65
CA PRO A 199 -5.42 -21.09 -8.14
C PRO A 199 -5.32 -22.57 -8.51
N SER A 200 -4.64 -22.86 -9.61
CA SER A 200 -4.02 -24.17 -9.82
C SER A 200 -2.92 -24.40 -8.77
N TYR A 201 -2.41 -25.62 -8.69
CA TYR A 201 -1.26 -25.89 -7.81
C TYR A 201 -0.06 -24.98 -8.14
N LEU A 202 0.18 -24.73 -9.43
CA LEU A 202 1.23 -23.84 -9.91
C LEU A 202 0.97 -22.38 -9.49
N GLY A 203 -0.27 -21.90 -9.59
CA GLY A 203 -0.67 -20.60 -9.04
C GLY A 203 -0.45 -20.49 -7.52
N SER A 204 -0.81 -21.52 -6.76
CA SER A 204 -0.57 -21.56 -5.31
C SER A 204 0.92 -21.59 -4.94
N MET A 205 1.77 -22.26 -5.73
CA MET A 205 3.22 -22.21 -5.54
C MET A 205 3.80 -20.82 -5.82
N ALA A 206 3.28 -20.09 -6.83
CA ALA A 206 3.69 -18.70 -7.07
C ALA A 206 3.35 -17.79 -5.88
N ALA A 207 2.15 -17.97 -5.31
CA ALA A 207 1.74 -17.30 -4.08
C ALA A 207 2.64 -17.70 -2.90
N ALA A 208 2.97 -18.99 -2.75
CA ALA A 208 3.79 -19.50 -1.65
C ALA A 208 5.21 -18.93 -1.67
N TYR A 209 5.88 -18.90 -2.82
CA TYR A 209 7.20 -18.26 -2.95
C TYR A 209 7.14 -16.75 -2.65
N THR A 210 6.07 -16.09 -3.08
CA THR A 210 5.86 -14.65 -2.80
C THR A 210 5.75 -14.40 -1.30
N PHE A 211 4.92 -15.18 -0.60
CA PHE A 211 4.77 -15.08 0.85
C PHE A 211 6.05 -15.43 1.59
N TYR A 212 6.72 -16.54 1.24
CA TYR A 212 8.02 -16.88 1.83
C TYR A 212 9.00 -15.70 1.71
N THR A 213 9.08 -15.09 0.52
CA THR A 213 9.99 -13.97 0.24
C THR A 213 9.70 -12.76 1.14
N ILE A 214 8.44 -12.35 1.32
CA ILE A 214 8.13 -11.17 2.15
C ILE A 214 8.21 -11.46 3.65
N LEU A 215 7.88 -12.68 4.08
CA LEU A 215 7.84 -13.06 5.50
C LEU A 215 9.25 -13.29 6.06
N PHE A 216 10.14 -13.87 5.26
CA PHE A 216 11.51 -14.18 5.66
C PHE A 216 12.53 -13.20 5.08
N LYS A 217 12.14 -12.37 4.10
CA LYS A 217 13.02 -11.40 3.42
C LYS A 217 14.24 -12.06 2.82
N LYS A 218 14.04 -13.25 2.25
CA LYS A 218 15.08 -14.10 1.66
C LYS A 218 14.84 -14.30 0.18
N ASP A 219 15.93 -14.51 -0.55
CA ASP A 219 15.89 -14.82 -1.97
C ASP A 219 15.16 -16.16 -2.19
N PRO A 220 14.02 -16.19 -2.91
CA PRO A 220 13.27 -17.42 -3.15
C PRO A 220 14.03 -18.45 -3.98
N THR A 221 15.07 -18.06 -4.73
CA THR A 221 15.85 -19.01 -5.52
C THR A 221 16.73 -19.94 -4.68
N LEU A 222 16.92 -19.61 -3.39
CA LEU A 222 17.67 -20.44 -2.44
C LEU A 222 16.83 -21.56 -1.84
N ALA A 223 15.49 -21.48 -1.94
CA ALA A 223 14.62 -22.56 -1.48
C ALA A 223 14.80 -23.79 -2.36
N SER A 224 14.96 -24.96 -1.75
CA SER A 224 15.11 -26.24 -2.47
C SER A 224 13.78 -26.96 -2.70
N PHE A 225 12.74 -26.64 -1.92
CA PHE A 225 11.41 -27.19 -2.13
C PHE A 225 10.80 -26.67 -3.44
N ASN A 226 10.23 -27.58 -4.23
CA ASN A 226 9.57 -27.30 -5.51
C ASN A 226 8.12 -27.82 -5.57
N GLY A 227 7.66 -28.51 -4.52
CA GLY A 227 6.38 -29.22 -4.58
C GLY A 227 6.37 -30.25 -5.70
N THR A 228 5.29 -30.28 -6.48
CA THR A 228 5.14 -31.14 -7.67
C THR A 228 5.53 -30.46 -8.98
N LEU A 229 6.08 -29.25 -8.94
CA LEU A 229 6.46 -28.51 -10.16
C LEU A 229 7.67 -29.15 -10.84
N THR A 230 7.74 -29.04 -12.16
CA THR A 230 8.97 -29.33 -12.87
C THR A 230 10.08 -28.35 -12.47
N PRO A 231 11.37 -28.73 -12.62
CA PRO A 231 12.48 -27.82 -12.35
C PRO A 231 12.36 -26.50 -13.13
N ALA A 232 11.94 -26.55 -14.39
CA ALA A 232 11.76 -25.36 -15.23
C ALA A 232 10.68 -24.42 -14.69
N GLU A 233 9.48 -24.93 -14.37
CA GLU A 233 8.39 -24.14 -13.79
C GLU A 233 8.82 -23.50 -12.46
N SER A 234 9.42 -24.29 -11.56
CA SER A 234 9.86 -23.80 -10.27
C SER A 234 10.89 -22.67 -10.39
N GLN A 235 11.83 -22.78 -11.34
CA GLN A 235 12.84 -21.76 -11.59
C GLN A 235 12.23 -20.47 -12.14
N ILE A 236 11.26 -20.59 -13.06
CA ILE A 236 10.53 -19.43 -13.58
C ILE A 236 9.81 -18.71 -12.44
N LEU A 237 9.04 -19.42 -11.61
CA LEU A 237 8.32 -18.81 -10.49
C LEU A 237 9.28 -18.11 -9.52
N LYS A 238 10.36 -18.78 -9.08
CA LYS A 238 11.34 -18.21 -8.15
C LYS A 238 12.02 -16.98 -8.74
N ASN A 239 12.42 -17.00 -10.01
CA ASN A 239 13.04 -15.86 -10.67
C ASN A 239 12.08 -14.68 -10.80
N THR A 240 10.81 -14.92 -11.16
CA THR A 240 9.80 -13.86 -11.22
C THR A 240 9.58 -13.24 -9.84
N VAL A 241 9.42 -14.06 -8.80
CA VAL A 241 9.25 -13.57 -7.41
C VAL A 241 10.49 -12.81 -6.95
N LYS A 242 11.70 -13.28 -7.25
CA LYS A 242 12.94 -12.57 -6.92
C LYS A 242 12.94 -11.15 -7.53
N ASN A 243 12.63 -11.05 -8.81
CA ASN A 243 12.72 -9.78 -9.55
C ASN A 243 11.62 -8.78 -9.16
N ILE A 244 10.40 -9.27 -8.92
CA ILE A 244 9.25 -8.44 -8.59
C ILE A 244 9.16 -8.13 -7.10
N VAL A 245 9.62 -9.03 -6.23
CA VAL A 245 9.39 -8.97 -4.79
C VAL A 245 10.70 -8.78 -4.03
N PHE A 246 11.61 -9.74 -4.08
CA PHE A 246 12.84 -9.71 -3.26
C PHE A 246 13.72 -8.49 -3.57
N ASN A 247 13.90 -8.16 -4.85
CA ASN A 247 14.70 -7.01 -5.27
C ASN A 247 13.96 -5.67 -5.10
N GLN A 248 12.68 -5.68 -4.70
CA GLN A 248 11.80 -4.50 -4.65
C GLN A 248 10.93 -4.51 -3.38
N LEU A 249 11.47 -4.97 -2.24
CA LEU A 249 10.71 -5.09 -0.98
C LEU A 249 10.05 -3.76 -0.56
N ASP A 250 10.73 -2.64 -0.74
CA ASP A 250 10.22 -1.30 -0.39
C ASP A 250 8.97 -0.92 -1.20
N THR A 251 8.84 -1.39 -2.45
CA THR A 251 7.65 -1.16 -3.29
C THR A 251 6.39 -1.75 -2.66
N TRP A 252 6.55 -2.81 -1.86
CA TRP A 252 5.46 -3.54 -1.20
C TRP A 252 5.33 -3.19 0.27
N PHE A 253 5.94 -2.07 0.67
CA PHE A 253 6.01 -1.59 2.04
C PHE A 253 6.66 -2.59 3.01
N ILE A 254 7.50 -3.52 2.54
CA ILE A 254 8.17 -4.50 3.40
C ILE A 254 9.45 -3.88 3.96
N PRO A 255 9.48 -3.53 5.26
CA PRO A 255 10.66 -2.94 5.87
C PRO A 255 11.78 -3.97 6.01
N ALA A 256 13.03 -3.52 6.12
CA ALA A 256 14.17 -4.39 6.45
C ALA A 256 13.97 -5.13 7.78
N ASN A 257 13.40 -4.46 8.78
CA ASN A 257 13.10 -5.02 10.11
C ASN A 257 11.59 -5.06 10.36
N ASP A 258 11.07 -6.07 11.06
CA ASP A 258 9.63 -6.21 11.32
C ASP A 258 9.09 -5.29 12.42
N VAL A 259 9.98 -4.57 13.10
CA VAL A 259 9.57 -3.53 14.03
C VAL A 259 9.33 -2.26 13.25
N ALA A 260 8.14 -1.69 13.38
CA ALA A 260 7.76 -0.45 12.73
C ALA A 260 7.53 0.66 13.76
N SER A 261 8.39 1.68 13.75
CA SER A 261 8.08 2.95 14.43
C SER A 261 6.80 3.54 13.84
N ARG A 262 5.96 4.12 14.71
CA ARG A 262 4.69 4.72 14.34
C ARG A 262 4.49 6.02 15.11
N PHE A 263 3.97 7.04 14.44
CA PHE A 263 3.57 8.27 15.11
C PHE A 263 2.48 9.01 14.34
N SER A 264 1.74 9.85 15.05
CA SER A 264 0.87 10.86 14.49
C SER A 264 1.35 12.26 14.90
N TYR A 265 0.81 13.28 14.24
CA TYR A 265 1.04 14.67 14.60
C TYR A 265 -0.24 15.47 14.46
N GLN A 266 -0.38 16.50 15.28
CA GLN A 266 -1.47 17.47 15.23
C GLN A 266 -0.87 18.87 15.21
N ASN A 267 -1.46 19.75 14.40
CA ASN A 267 -1.10 21.16 14.40
C ASN A 267 -1.84 21.83 15.56
N ASN A 268 -1.08 22.31 16.56
CA ASN A 268 -1.64 22.97 17.75
C ASN A 268 -1.83 24.47 17.53
N ASN A 269 -0.99 25.10 16.70
CA ASN A 269 -0.98 26.53 16.34
C ASN A 269 -0.19 26.71 15.03
N THR A 270 -0.30 27.86 14.34
CA THR A 270 0.26 28.13 12.98
C THR A 270 1.56 27.40 12.60
N ASN A 271 2.57 27.39 13.47
CA ASN A 271 3.87 26.74 13.26
C ASN A 271 4.26 25.72 14.36
N SER A 272 3.34 25.32 15.24
CA SER A 272 3.61 24.41 16.36
C SER A 272 2.84 23.11 16.22
N PHE A 273 3.56 21.98 16.35
CA PHE A 273 3.03 20.64 16.15
C PHE A 273 3.28 19.78 17.38
N GLN A 274 2.23 19.09 17.82
CA GLN A 274 2.36 18.03 18.81
C GLN A 274 2.51 16.69 18.11
N PHE A 275 3.51 15.93 18.52
CA PHE A 275 3.80 14.60 18.01
C PHE A 275 3.44 13.56 19.04
N THR A 276 2.79 12.49 18.59
CA THR A 276 2.36 11.39 19.44
C THR A 276 3.03 10.12 18.95
N ASN A 277 4.00 9.58 19.71
CA ASN A 277 4.45 8.21 19.53
C ASN A 277 3.26 7.25 19.58
N GLN A 278 3.19 6.35 18.61
CA GLN A 278 2.23 5.25 18.53
C GLN A 278 2.95 3.90 18.47
N THR A 279 4.27 3.89 18.62
CA THR A 279 5.08 2.68 18.71
C THR A 279 4.88 2.07 20.09
N GLN A 280 4.26 0.89 20.13
CA GLN A 280 4.07 0.13 21.36
C GLN A 280 5.41 -0.50 21.80
N ASN A 281 5.63 -0.67 23.10
CA ASN A 281 6.84 -1.27 23.69
C ASN A 281 8.18 -0.63 23.26
N ALA A 282 8.17 0.62 22.80
CA ALA A 282 9.37 1.38 22.54
C ALA A 282 10.04 1.78 23.85
N THR A 283 11.33 1.51 23.98
CA THR A 283 12.14 1.83 25.16
C THR A 283 12.94 3.12 24.98
N THR A 284 13.13 3.56 23.74
CA THR A 284 13.84 4.79 23.39
C THR A 284 13.13 5.54 22.28
N PHE A 285 13.29 6.86 22.27
CA PHE A 285 12.72 7.76 21.29
C PHE A 285 13.79 8.75 20.83
N LEU A 286 13.93 8.90 19.52
CA LEU A 286 14.74 9.94 18.91
C LEU A 286 13.96 10.57 17.75
N TRP A 287 13.53 11.79 17.97
CA TRP A 287 12.87 12.62 16.98
C TRP A 287 13.89 13.48 16.25
N SER A 288 13.74 13.58 14.93
CA SER A 288 14.37 14.60 14.09
C SER A 288 13.26 15.35 13.38
N PHE A 289 13.17 16.67 13.59
CA PHE A 289 12.06 17.46 13.06
C PHE A 289 12.28 17.97 11.63
N GLY A 290 13.45 17.68 11.03
CA GLY A 290 13.79 18.06 9.66
C GLY A 290 14.31 19.49 9.50
N ASP A 291 14.46 20.24 10.60
CA ASP A 291 15.00 21.61 10.67
C ASP A 291 16.33 21.69 11.43
N GLY A 292 16.92 20.54 11.75
CA GLY A 292 18.13 20.41 12.57
C GLY A 292 17.87 20.18 14.06
N ASN A 293 16.64 20.38 14.54
CA ASN A 293 16.27 20.12 15.93
C ASN A 293 15.86 18.66 16.17
N THR A 294 16.06 18.19 17.41
CA THR A 294 15.76 16.81 17.83
C THR A 294 15.09 16.79 19.20
N SER A 295 14.50 15.64 19.57
CA SER A 295 13.96 15.40 20.91
C SER A 295 14.06 13.94 21.31
N ALA A 296 14.21 13.67 22.61
CA ALA A 296 14.15 12.33 23.20
C ALA A 296 12.86 12.07 24.00
N LEU A 297 11.93 13.03 24.02
CA LEU A 297 10.62 12.85 24.66
C LEU A 297 9.75 11.88 23.85
N GLU A 298 8.90 11.12 24.52
CA GLU A 298 7.96 10.22 23.85
C GLU A 298 6.91 10.99 23.02
N HIS A 299 6.37 12.07 23.59
CA HIS A 299 5.35 12.92 22.95
C HIS A 299 5.80 14.39 22.90
N PRO A 300 6.75 14.77 22.02
CA PRO A 300 7.26 16.13 21.98
C PRO A 300 6.28 17.09 21.30
N THR A 301 6.38 18.36 21.68
CA THR A 301 5.87 19.48 20.88
C THR A 301 7.06 20.17 20.24
N HIS A 302 6.96 20.52 18.96
CA HIS A 302 7.98 21.26 18.23
C HIS A 302 7.39 22.46 17.50
N THR A 303 8.11 23.58 17.52
CA THR A 303 7.70 24.83 16.87
C THR A 303 8.74 25.21 15.83
N TYR A 304 8.30 25.34 14.58
CA TYR A 304 9.15 25.66 13.45
C TYR A 304 9.31 27.17 13.27
N ALA A 305 10.52 27.63 12.98
CA ALA A 305 10.81 29.06 12.80
C ALA A 305 10.21 29.64 11.51
N ALA A 306 10.10 28.82 10.45
CA ALA A 306 9.59 29.23 9.16
C ALA A 306 8.61 28.19 8.61
N ALA A 307 7.65 28.63 7.81
CA ALA A 307 6.83 27.74 7.02
C ALA A 307 7.65 27.00 5.95
N GLY A 308 7.24 25.78 5.64
CA GLY A 308 7.95 24.94 4.70
C GLY A 308 7.53 23.48 4.74
N SER A 309 8.34 22.66 4.08
CA SER A 309 8.22 21.21 4.06
C SER A 309 9.33 20.60 4.92
N TYR A 310 8.95 19.82 5.92
CA TYR A 310 9.86 19.20 6.87
C TYR A 310 9.66 17.70 6.93
N GLN A 311 10.74 16.94 6.80
CA GLN A 311 10.73 15.48 6.97
C GLN A 311 10.95 15.15 8.44
N VAL A 312 9.87 14.88 9.16
CA VAL A 312 9.94 14.48 10.56
C VAL A 312 10.15 12.99 10.66
N SER A 313 11.15 12.58 11.44
CA SER A 313 11.46 11.17 11.67
C SER A 313 11.42 10.83 13.16
N LEU A 314 10.80 9.69 13.49
CA LEU A 314 10.88 9.05 14.80
C LEU A 314 11.68 7.76 14.67
N THR A 315 12.78 7.65 15.41
CA THR A 315 13.50 6.41 15.62
C THR A 315 13.18 5.86 17.00
N THR A 316 12.78 4.60 17.08
CA THR A 316 12.55 3.92 18.35
C THR A 316 13.34 2.61 18.42
N ASN A 317 13.67 2.20 19.64
CA ASN A 317 14.01 0.81 19.92
C ASN A 317 12.79 0.10 20.50
N ALA A 318 12.17 -0.78 19.72
CA ALA A 318 11.10 -1.64 20.19
C ALA A 318 11.45 -3.09 19.85
N CYS A 319 11.09 -4.03 20.72
CA CYS A 319 11.44 -5.45 20.58
C CYS A 319 12.95 -5.69 20.33
N GLY A 320 13.82 -4.87 20.91
CA GLY A 320 15.28 -4.98 20.75
C GLY A 320 15.82 -4.53 19.39
N LEU A 321 14.99 -4.01 18.49
CA LEU A 321 15.39 -3.53 17.17
C LEU A 321 15.11 -2.05 17.02
N ASN A 322 16.03 -1.35 16.35
CA ASN A 322 15.81 0.03 15.95
C ASN A 322 14.99 0.10 14.67
N SER A 323 14.02 1.01 14.66
CA SER A 323 13.18 1.29 13.50
C SER A 323 12.96 2.79 13.36
N THR A 324 12.93 3.30 12.12
CA THR A 324 12.69 4.72 11.85
C THR A 324 11.45 4.88 10.96
N LYS A 325 10.58 5.81 11.35
CA LYS A 325 9.43 6.23 10.55
C LYS A 325 9.57 7.70 10.21
N THR A 326 9.33 8.05 8.95
CA THR A 326 9.36 9.44 8.47
C THR A 326 8.00 9.86 7.92
N LYS A 327 7.55 11.07 8.26
CA LYS A 327 6.37 11.74 7.68
C LYS A 327 6.74 13.16 7.29
N THR A 328 6.22 13.61 6.15
CA THR A 328 6.39 15.00 5.70
C THR A 328 5.30 15.88 6.29
N ILE A 329 5.71 16.95 6.97
CA ILE A 329 4.83 18.03 7.40
C ILE A 329 5.00 19.18 6.43
N ASN A 330 3.89 19.68 5.91
CA ASN A 330 3.85 20.90 5.12
C ASN A 330 2.94 21.90 5.82
N PHE A 331 3.45 23.09 6.09
CA PHE A 331 2.60 24.18 6.55
C PHE A 331 3.10 25.50 6.00
N ASN A 332 2.15 26.34 5.64
CA ASN A 332 2.40 27.69 5.18
C ASN A 332 2.09 28.64 6.33
N ASN A 333 2.79 29.78 6.37
CA ASN A 333 2.31 30.88 7.18
C ASN A 333 0.93 31.23 6.63
N LEU A 334 -0.09 31.24 7.50
CA LEU A 334 -1.34 31.93 7.22
C LEU A 334 -1.06 33.43 7.24
N ASN A 335 -0.17 33.91 6.37
CA ASN A 335 -0.04 35.32 6.12
C ASN A 335 -1.17 35.69 5.16
N THR A 336 -1.88 36.78 5.48
CA THR A 336 -2.73 37.55 4.56
C THR A 336 -1.90 38.27 3.48
N GLU A 337 -0.72 37.75 3.15
CA GLU A 337 0.07 38.20 2.01
C GLU A 337 -0.57 37.58 0.77
N GLU A 338 -1.54 38.30 0.20
CA GLU A 338 -1.95 38.16 -1.19
C GLU A 338 -0.75 38.55 -2.09
N ASN A 339 0.32 37.75 -2.11
CA ASN A 339 1.52 38.03 -2.89
C ASN A 339 2.04 36.79 -3.62
N SER A 340 1.15 36.25 -4.44
CA SER A 340 1.50 36.08 -5.84
C SER A 340 0.32 36.65 -6.59
N VAL A 341 0.44 37.86 -7.15
CA VAL A 341 -0.53 38.35 -8.15
C VAL A 341 -0.60 37.24 -9.19
N SER A 342 -1.69 36.47 -9.16
CA SER A 342 -1.88 35.42 -10.16
C SER A 342 -1.83 36.14 -11.51
N PRO A 343 -0.99 35.71 -12.47
CA PRO A 343 -0.99 36.28 -13.81
C PRO A 343 -2.33 35.99 -14.54
N VAL A 344 -3.25 35.31 -13.86
CA VAL A 344 -4.57 34.93 -14.33
C VAL A 344 -5.61 35.93 -13.85
N LYS A 345 -6.28 36.55 -14.81
CA LYS A 345 -7.52 37.30 -14.56
C LYS A 345 -8.71 36.42 -14.91
N ILE A 346 -9.61 36.21 -13.95
CA ILE A 346 -10.85 35.47 -14.16
C ILE A 346 -12.02 36.43 -14.02
N TYR A 347 -12.78 36.63 -15.09
CA TYR A 347 -13.88 37.58 -15.15
C TYR A 347 -14.96 37.16 -16.17
N PRO A 348 -16.20 37.63 -16.05
CA PRO A 348 -16.73 38.33 -14.89
C PRO A 348 -16.80 37.41 -13.66
N ASN A 349 -16.69 37.97 -12.47
CA ASN A 349 -16.93 37.26 -11.21
C ASN A 349 -17.44 38.28 -10.18
N PRO A 350 -18.73 38.27 -9.82
CA PRO A 350 -19.74 37.26 -10.15
C PRO A 350 -20.05 37.11 -11.64
N THR A 351 -20.50 35.93 -12.05
CA THR A 351 -20.84 35.57 -13.44
C THR A 351 -22.26 35.03 -13.54
N GLU A 352 -22.86 35.20 -14.71
CA GLU A 352 -24.00 34.40 -15.13
C GLU A 352 -23.47 33.19 -15.89
N ASP A 353 -23.32 33.23 -17.20
CA ASP A 353 -23.20 31.97 -17.95
C ASP A 353 -21.79 31.54 -18.33
N LEU A 354 -20.80 32.40 -18.11
CA LEU A 354 -19.46 32.23 -18.66
C LEU A 354 -18.40 32.89 -17.80
N ILE A 355 -17.27 32.23 -17.63
CA ILE A 355 -16.04 32.89 -17.17
C ILE A 355 -14.97 32.87 -18.25
N THR A 356 -14.27 34.00 -18.38
CA THR A 356 -13.07 34.16 -19.18
C THR A 356 -11.86 34.14 -18.25
N ILE A 357 -10.85 33.36 -18.64
CA ILE A 357 -9.59 33.17 -17.93
C ILE A 357 -8.48 33.71 -18.83
N THR A 358 -7.97 34.91 -18.54
CA THR A 358 -6.84 35.50 -19.28
C THR A 358 -5.54 35.16 -18.58
N THR A 359 -4.58 34.60 -19.31
CA THR A 359 -3.26 34.24 -18.77
C THR A 359 -2.19 34.33 -19.86
N PRO A 360 -1.01 34.92 -19.59
CA PRO A 360 0.13 34.91 -20.51
C PRO A 360 0.85 33.55 -20.55
N LYS A 361 0.53 32.63 -19.63
CA LYS A 361 1.19 31.34 -19.47
C LYS A 361 0.21 30.18 -19.58
N LYS A 362 0.69 29.02 -20.04
CA LYS A 362 -0.11 27.80 -20.11
C LYS A 362 -0.60 27.40 -18.72
N MET A 363 -1.90 27.12 -18.63
CA MET A 363 -2.57 26.68 -17.41
C MET A 363 -3.05 25.24 -17.55
N SER A 364 -3.15 24.54 -16.42
CA SER A 364 -3.92 23.30 -16.30
C SER A 364 -4.93 23.42 -15.17
N ILE A 365 -6.18 23.03 -15.42
CA ILE A 365 -7.19 22.93 -14.36
C ILE A 365 -6.96 21.61 -13.62
N LEU A 366 -6.85 21.69 -12.30
CA LEU A 366 -6.65 20.54 -11.42
C LEU A 366 -7.99 20.02 -10.89
N SER A 367 -8.89 20.93 -10.54
CA SER A 367 -10.26 20.60 -10.17
C SER A 367 -11.20 21.79 -10.34
N PHE A 368 -12.48 21.48 -10.58
CA PHE A 368 -13.56 22.43 -10.45
C PHE A 368 -14.62 21.79 -9.56
N THR A 369 -14.99 22.46 -8.46
CA THR A 369 -15.83 21.87 -7.41
C THR A 369 -16.91 22.86 -6.95
N ASP A 370 -18.04 22.36 -6.46
CA ASP A 370 -19.00 23.18 -5.73
C ASP A 370 -18.59 23.37 -4.26
N ALA A 371 -19.36 24.17 -3.50
CA ALA A 371 -19.07 24.47 -2.10
C ALA A 371 -19.04 23.25 -1.17
N SER A 372 -19.59 22.10 -1.57
CA SER A 372 -19.54 20.84 -0.81
C SER A 372 -18.30 19.99 -1.14
N GLY A 373 -17.51 20.38 -2.13
CA GLY A 373 -16.34 19.65 -2.62
C GLY A 373 -16.66 18.63 -3.72
N ARG A 374 -17.91 18.57 -4.22
CA ARG A 374 -18.27 17.71 -5.35
C ARG A 374 -17.66 18.24 -6.64
N PHE A 375 -17.05 17.34 -7.43
CA PHE A 375 -16.48 17.68 -8.73
C PHE A 375 -17.56 18.07 -9.74
N ILE A 376 -17.25 19.11 -10.52
CA ILE A 376 -18.10 19.69 -11.54
C ILE A 376 -17.46 19.45 -12.90
N ASP A 377 -18.22 18.87 -13.82
CA ASP A 377 -17.80 18.76 -15.21
C ASP A 377 -17.68 20.14 -15.84
N TYR A 378 -16.57 20.36 -16.55
CA TYR A 378 -16.30 21.60 -17.26
C TYR A 378 -15.73 21.29 -18.65
N HIS A 379 -16.00 22.20 -19.58
CA HIS A 379 -15.33 22.23 -20.87
C HIS A 379 -14.49 23.49 -20.96
N LEU A 380 -13.22 23.34 -21.31
CA LEU A 380 -12.28 24.44 -21.45
C LEU A 380 -12.08 24.74 -22.93
N GLU A 381 -12.53 25.91 -23.36
CA GLU A 381 -12.33 26.40 -24.73
C GLU A 381 -11.12 27.35 -24.76
N THR A 382 -10.23 27.18 -25.73
CA THR A 382 -9.04 28.04 -25.88
C THR A 382 -9.38 29.32 -26.65
N THR A 383 -8.88 30.46 -26.18
CA THR A 383 -8.99 31.75 -26.85
C THR A 383 -7.61 32.33 -27.17
N SER A 384 -7.55 33.45 -27.89
CA SER A 384 -6.28 34.13 -28.21
C SER A 384 -5.52 34.66 -26.98
N SER A 385 -6.19 34.81 -25.83
CA SER A 385 -5.63 35.39 -24.61
C SER A 385 -5.74 34.47 -23.37
N GLY A 386 -6.18 33.23 -23.56
CA GLY A 386 -6.33 32.24 -22.49
C GLY A 386 -7.45 31.24 -22.77
N TYR A 387 -8.48 31.22 -21.92
CA TYR A 387 -9.52 30.21 -21.95
C TYR A 387 -10.91 30.75 -21.58
N THR A 388 -11.95 30.00 -21.91
CA THR A 388 -13.33 30.20 -21.45
C THR A 388 -13.92 28.92 -20.88
N ILE A 389 -14.80 29.06 -19.89
CA ILE A 389 -15.58 27.96 -19.31
C ILE A 389 -17.05 28.38 -19.28
N SER A 390 -17.91 27.61 -19.97
CA SER A 390 -19.36 27.74 -19.88
C SER A 390 -19.86 27.18 -18.55
N LEU A 391 -20.72 27.95 -17.88
CA LEU A 391 -21.34 27.62 -16.61
C LEU A 391 -22.86 27.54 -16.72
N ARG A 392 -23.42 27.53 -17.94
CA ARG A 392 -24.87 27.51 -18.19
C ARG A 392 -25.57 26.30 -17.58
N HIS A 393 -24.89 25.17 -17.47
CA HIS A 393 -25.42 23.94 -16.88
C HIS A 393 -25.42 23.95 -15.35
N LEU A 394 -24.85 24.97 -14.72
CA LEU A 394 -24.70 25.07 -13.27
C LEU A 394 -25.79 25.92 -12.63
N THR A 395 -26.21 25.51 -11.43
CA THR A 395 -27.12 26.29 -10.59
C THR A 395 -26.38 27.46 -9.94
N GLN A 396 -27.13 28.47 -9.48
CA GLN A 396 -26.61 29.56 -8.66
C GLN A 396 -25.86 29.04 -7.44
N GLY A 397 -24.69 29.61 -7.15
CA GLY A 397 -23.87 29.12 -6.05
C GLY A 397 -22.39 29.53 -6.12
N ILE A 398 -21.62 28.97 -5.20
CA ILE A 398 -20.18 29.16 -5.09
C ILE A 398 -19.47 27.92 -5.64
N TYR A 399 -18.50 28.16 -6.51
CA TYR A 399 -17.65 27.14 -7.08
C TYR A 399 -16.17 27.49 -6.83
N LEU A 400 -15.33 26.47 -6.67
CA LEU A 400 -13.90 26.60 -6.49
C LEU A 400 -13.18 26.00 -7.69
N LEU A 401 -12.44 26.85 -8.42
CA LEU A 401 -11.58 26.46 -9.52
C LEU A 401 -10.14 26.38 -9.02
N LYS A 402 -9.58 25.17 -8.98
CA LYS A 402 -8.17 24.92 -8.68
C LYS A 402 -7.40 24.71 -9.97
N TYR A 403 -6.29 25.41 -10.15
CA TYR A 403 -5.48 25.35 -11.37
C TYR A 403 -3.99 25.47 -11.05
N SER A 404 -3.15 25.03 -11.98
CA SER A 404 -1.69 25.15 -11.90
C SER A 404 -1.11 25.93 -13.07
N ILE A 405 -0.12 26.77 -12.80
CA ILE A 405 0.75 27.41 -13.79
C ILE A 405 2.19 27.16 -13.34
N GLU A 406 3.03 26.63 -14.24
CA GLU A 406 4.44 26.36 -13.95
C GLU A 406 4.64 25.61 -12.61
N GLN A 407 3.82 24.58 -12.36
CA GLN A 407 3.84 23.76 -11.15
C GLN A 407 3.43 24.46 -9.84
N LYS A 408 3.04 25.74 -9.87
CA LYS A 408 2.42 26.43 -8.74
C LYS A 408 0.90 26.31 -8.81
N GLU A 409 0.28 25.90 -7.71
CA GLU A 409 -1.17 25.75 -7.61
C GLU A 409 -1.84 27.01 -7.07
N PHE A 410 -3.01 27.33 -7.62
CA PHE A 410 -3.84 28.45 -7.23
C PHE A 410 -5.29 28.00 -7.12
N THR A 411 -6.07 28.69 -6.30
CA THR A 411 -7.53 28.48 -6.19
C THR A 411 -8.26 29.80 -6.36
N LYS A 412 -9.30 29.83 -7.20
CA LYS A 412 -10.20 30.98 -7.35
C LYS A 412 -11.63 30.59 -7.03
N LYS A 413 -12.27 31.40 -6.19
CA LYS A 413 -13.71 31.34 -5.94
C LYS A 413 -14.48 31.98 -7.10
N ILE A 414 -15.45 31.28 -7.66
CA ILE A 414 -16.37 31.74 -8.72
C ILE A 414 -17.78 31.83 -8.13
N ILE A 415 -18.44 32.96 -8.34
CA ILE A 415 -19.80 33.21 -7.87
C ILE A 415 -20.75 33.20 -9.07
N LYS A 416 -21.55 32.13 -9.21
CA LYS A 416 -22.61 32.00 -10.23
C LYS A 416 -23.89 32.64 -9.70
N LYS A 417 -24.32 33.69 -10.36
CA LYS A 417 -25.62 34.34 -10.15
C LYS A 417 -26.70 33.74 -11.01
#